data_AF-A0A1J4SV22-F1
#
_entry.id   AF-A0A1J4SV22-F1
#
_cell.length_a   1.000
_cell.length_b   1.000
_cell.length_c   1.000
_cell.angle_alpha   90.00
_cell.angle_beta   90.00
_cell.angle_gamma   90.00
#
_symmetry.space_group_name_H-M   'P 1'
#
loop_
_entity.id
_entity.type
_entity.pdbx_description
1 polymer ?
#
loop_
_entity_poly.entity_id
_entity_poly.type
_entity_poly.pdbx_seq_one_letter_code
_entity_poly.pdbx_strand_id
1 'polypeptide(L)'
;MKRVSLIGKGKAEPAPTVGGGVNTFFSHKAPVTASKKKLLFSLPVDVTEKLADVYYELKKARKTIDKSDIVALALTTLLEDYKSKKEHSVLYKHSSR
;
A
#
# COMPACT_ATOMS: atom_id res chain seq x y z
N MET A 1 -52.39 -17.33 -14.70
CA MET A 1 -53.19 -16.79 -13.58
C MET A 1 -52.57 -17.20 -12.26
N LYS A 2 -52.57 -16.28 -11.30
CA LYS A 2 -51.88 -16.30 -10.01
C LYS A 2 -52.11 -17.59 -9.20
N ARG A 3 -51.05 -18.17 -8.65
CA ARG A 3 -51.13 -18.98 -7.43
C ARG A 3 -50.69 -18.09 -6.26
N VAL A 4 -51.69 -17.48 -5.63
CA VAL A 4 -51.55 -16.76 -4.37
C VAL A 4 -51.34 -17.77 -3.25
N SER A 5 -50.45 -17.39 -2.34
CA SER A 5 -49.96 -18.11 -1.17
C SER A 5 -51.04 -18.74 -0.31
N LEU A 6 -50.73 -19.91 0.25
CA LEU A 6 -51.45 -20.50 1.36
C LEU A 6 -50.48 -20.81 2.51
N ILE A 7 -50.56 -19.96 3.53
CA ILE A 7 -50.68 -20.31 4.96
C ILE A 7 -49.49 -21.04 5.62
N GLY A 8 -48.94 -20.35 6.63
CA GLY A 8 -48.21 -20.96 7.74
C GLY A 8 -48.17 -20.02 8.95
N LYS A 9 -49.12 -20.20 9.88
CA LYS A 9 -49.15 -19.65 11.25
C LYS A 9 -47.74 -19.75 11.89
N GLY A 10 -47.17 -18.81 12.62
CA GLY A 10 -47.71 -17.83 13.56
C GLY A 10 -46.92 -17.99 14.87
N LYS A 11 -46.34 -16.90 15.38
CA LYS A 11 -46.18 -16.48 16.80
C LYS A 11 -44.84 -15.78 17.10
N ALA A 12 -45.00 -14.62 17.76
CA ALA A 12 -44.05 -13.88 18.59
C ALA A 12 -43.01 -12.96 17.90
N GLU A 13 -43.31 -11.65 17.89
CA GLU A 13 -42.35 -10.59 18.24
C GLU A 13 -41.70 -10.88 19.63
N PRO A 14 -40.54 -10.29 20.01
CA PRO A 14 -39.99 -9.01 19.55
C PRO A 14 -38.49 -9.04 19.18
N ALA A 15 -38.03 -7.94 18.59
CA ALA A 15 -36.62 -7.62 18.35
C ALA A 15 -35.79 -7.69 19.65
N PRO A 16 -34.51 -8.12 19.59
CA PRO A 16 -33.58 -7.84 20.67
C PRO A 16 -33.03 -6.42 20.52
N THR A 17 -33.70 -5.47 21.15
CA THR A 17 -33.13 -4.17 21.52
C THR A 17 -32.08 -4.39 22.60
N VAL A 18 -30.83 -4.11 22.24
CA VAL A 18 -29.74 -3.53 23.05
C VAL A 18 -29.65 -4.00 24.52
N GLY A 19 -28.68 -4.87 24.80
CA GLY A 19 -28.27 -5.24 26.16
C GLY A 19 -26.75 -5.37 26.22
N GLY A 20 -26.13 -4.69 27.19
CA GLY A 20 -24.71 -4.44 27.29
C GLY A 20 -23.80 -5.67 27.37
N GLY A 21 -22.59 -5.50 26.85
CA GLY A 21 -21.50 -6.45 26.96
C GLY A 21 -20.23 -5.84 26.40
N VAL A 22 -19.37 -5.36 27.29
CA VAL A 22 -18.00 -4.95 26.96
C VAL A 22 -17.24 -6.20 26.51
N ASN A 23 -17.24 -6.49 25.21
CA ASN A 23 -16.35 -7.50 24.63
C ASN A 23 -15.07 -6.84 24.12
N THR A 24 -14.20 -6.62 25.10
CA THR A 24 -12.78 -6.99 25.07
C THR A 24 -12.05 -6.99 23.73
N PHE A 25 -11.15 -6.01 23.58
CA PHE A 25 -9.72 -6.23 23.35
C PHE A 25 -9.36 -7.52 22.62
N PHE A 26 -9.60 -7.62 21.31
CA PHE A 26 -8.74 -8.32 20.33
C PHE A 26 -9.29 -7.99 18.94
N SER A 27 -9.29 -6.70 18.60
CA SER A 27 -9.20 -6.34 17.18
C SER A 27 -7.76 -6.63 16.77
N HIS A 28 -7.46 -7.92 16.58
CA HIS A 28 -6.34 -8.31 15.75
C HIS A 28 -6.59 -7.58 14.43
N LYS A 29 -5.88 -6.48 14.22
CA LYS A 29 -5.79 -5.84 12.92
C LYS A 29 -5.40 -6.96 11.97
N ALA A 30 -6.39 -7.46 11.21
CA ALA A 30 -6.11 -8.21 10.02
C ALA A 30 -5.03 -7.40 9.26
N PRO A 31 -3.99 -8.04 8.71
CA PRO A 31 -2.99 -7.31 7.97
C PRO A 31 -3.75 -6.57 6.87
N VAL A 32 -3.87 -5.25 7.05
CA VAL A 32 -4.34 -4.35 6.00
C VAL A 32 -3.36 -4.59 4.90
N THR A 33 -3.77 -5.37 3.90
CA THR A 33 -3.02 -5.61 2.67
C THR A 33 -2.58 -4.23 2.22
N ALA A 34 -1.27 -3.96 2.33
CA ALA A 34 -0.73 -2.64 2.07
C ALA A 34 -1.07 -2.31 0.63
N SER A 35 -2.12 -1.50 0.44
CA SER A 35 -2.58 -1.08 -0.87
C SER A 35 -1.41 -0.37 -1.52
N LYS A 36 -0.84 -0.98 -2.56
CA LYS A 36 0.26 -0.40 -3.33
C LYS A 36 -0.27 0.87 -3.98
N LYS A 37 0.04 2.02 -3.40
CA LYS A 37 -0.30 3.32 -3.98
C LYS A 37 0.47 3.46 -5.30
N LYS A 38 -0.27 3.57 -6.41
CA LYS A 38 0.32 3.84 -7.72
C LYS A 38 0.75 5.30 -7.75
N LEU A 39 2.04 5.53 -8.01
CA LEU A 39 2.60 6.86 -8.21
C LEU A 39 2.96 7.01 -9.68
N LEU A 40 2.56 8.14 -10.26
CA LEU A 40 2.89 8.55 -11.62
C LEU A 40 3.73 9.81 -11.52
N PHE A 41 4.91 9.80 -12.14
CA PHE A 41 5.80 10.95 -12.22
C PHE A 41 6.60 10.87 -13.51
N SER A 42 7.03 12.03 -14.00
CA SER A 42 7.93 12.14 -15.14
C SER A 42 9.37 12.26 -14.63
N LEU A 43 10.28 11.50 -15.24
CA LEU A 43 11.71 11.66 -15.01
C LEU A 43 12.33 12.46 -16.17
N PRO A 44 13.39 13.24 -15.91
CA PRO A 44 14.22 13.77 -16.98
C PRO A 44 14.77 12.65 -17.88
N VAL A 45 15.03 12.97 -19.15
CA VAL A 45 15.50 12.00 -20.16
C VAL A 45 16.79 11.32 -19.68
N ASP A 46 17.78 12.11 -19.26
CA ASP A 46 19.07 11.61 -18.76
C ASP A 46 18.94 10.63 -17.59
N VAL A 47 17.95 10.85 -16.71
CA VAL A 47 17.69 9.96 -15.56
C VAL A 47 17.03 8.68 -16.03
N THR A 48 16.16 8.77 -17.04
CA THR A 48 15.48 7.62 -17.63
C THR A 48 16.44 6.71 -18.37
N GLU A 49 17.41 7.27 -19.09
CA GLU A 49 18.48 6.53 -19.76
C GLU A 49 19.35 5.78 -18.74
N LYS A 50 19.82 6.47 -17.70
CA LYS A 50 20.58 5.84 -16.61
C LYS A 50 19.80 4.72 -15.90
N LEU A 51 18.50 4.92 -15.69
CA LEU A 51 17.64 3.87 -15.11
C LEU A 51 17.55 2.65 -16.03
N ALA A 52 17.50 2.86 -17.34
CA ALA A 52 17.51 1.76 -18.31
C ALA A 52 18.84 0.99 -18.25
N ASP A 53 19.98 1.69 -18.22
CA ASP A 53 21.31 1.05 -18.14
C ASP A 53 21.43 0.18 -16.88
N VAL A 54 21.10 0.73 -15.71
CA VAL A 54 21.10 -0.02 -14.44
C VAL A 54 20.17 -1.24 -14.50
N TYR A 55 18.98 -1.08 -15.09
CA TYR A 55 18.06 -2.20 -15.28
C TYR A 55 18.66 -3.30 -16.16
N TYR A 56 19.33 -2.95 -17.26
CA TYR A 56 19.99 -3.92 -18.14
C TYR A 56 21.15 -4.63 -17.44
N GLU A 57 21.95 -3.92 -16.65
CA GLU A 57 23.02 -4.53 -15.85
C GLU A 57 22.48 -5.52 -14.83
N LEU A 58 21.43 -5.15 -14.09
CA LEU A 58 20.79 -6.03 -13.10
C LEU A 58 20.15 -7.25 -13.77
N LYS A 59 19.53 -7.06 -14.94
CA LYS A 59 18.96 -8.15 -15.74
C LYS A 59 20.04 -9.10 -16.25
N LYS A 60 21.20 -8.58 -16.68
CA LYS A 60 22.37 -9.39 -17.08
C LYS A 60 22.89 -10.23 -15.92
N ALA A 61 22.85 -9.69 -14.70
CA ALA A 61 23.16 -10.43 -13.47
C ALA A 61 22.08 -11.45 -13.05
N ARG A 62 21.12 -11.78 -13.93
CA ARG A 62 19.98 -12.68 -13.70
C ARG A 62 19.09 -12.28 -12.52
N LYS A 63 19.06 -11.00 -12.13
CA LYS A 63 18.12 -10.50 -11.13
C LYS A 63 16.79 -10.19 -11.79
N THR A 64 15.72 -10.77 -11.28
CA THR A 64 14.34 -10.43 -11.66
C THR A 64 13.89 -9.23 -10.84
N ILE A 65 14.19 -8.03 -11.32
CA ILE A 65 13.81 -6.77 -10.68
C ILE A 65 13.17 -5.86 -11.72
N ASP A 66 12.04 -5.23 -11.36
CA ASP A 66 11.37 -4.28 -12.25
C ASP A 66 11.98 -2.88 -12.12
N LYS A 67 11.83 -2.05 -13.16
CA LYS A 67 12.27 -0.65 -13.13
C LYS A 67 11.63 0.13 -11.97
N SER A 68 10.37 -0.17 -11.65
CA SER A 68 9.66 0.41 -10.51
C SER A 68 10.30 0.07 -9.17
N ASP A 69 10.81 -1.15 -9.02
CA ASP A 69 11.44 -1.60 -7.79
C ASP A 69 12.82 -0.95 -7.61
N ILE A 70 13.56 -0.77 -8.70
CA ILE A 70 14.83 -0.01 -8.69
C ILE A 70 14.58 1.42 -8.21
N VAL A 71 13.55 2.09 -8.74
CA VAL A 71 13.20 3.46 -8.32
C VAL A 71 12.73 3.48 -6.87
N ALA A 72 11.90 2.52 -6.45
CA ALA A 72 11.43 2.43 -5.07
C ALA A 72 12.59 2.23 -4.08
N LEU A 73 13.57 1.39 -4.43
CA LEU A 73 14.78 1.19 -3.64
C LEU A 73 15.59 2.49 -3.54
N ALA A 74 15.84 3.16 -4.67
CA ALA A 74 16.60 4.41 -4.69
C ALA A 74 15.94 5.50 -3.81
N LEU A 75 14.62 5.67 -3.90
CA LEU A 75 13.87 6.61 -3.08
C LEU A 75 13.92 6.23 -1.60
N THR A 76 13.79 4.94 -1.28
CA THR A 76 13.84 4.45 0.10
C THR A 76 15.21 4.69 0.71
N THR A 77 16.29 4.40 -0.03
CA THR A 77 17.67 4.65 0.42
C THR A 77 17.92 6.14 0.66
N LEU A 78 17.43 7.03 -0.21
CA LEU A 78 17.55 8.47 0.02
C LEU A 78 16.79 8.95 1.26
N LEU A 79 15.59 8.39 1.50
CA LEU A 79 14.79 8.72 2.68
C LEU A 79 15.42 8.18 3.96
N GLU A 80 16.02 7.00 3.92
CA GLU A 80 16.77 6.43 5.06
C GLU A 80 18.03 7.23 5.36
N ASP A 81 18.78 7.64 4.33
CA ASP A 81 19.93 8.54 4.49
C ASP A 81 19.52 9.88 5.11
N TYR A 82 18.39 10.44 4.68
CA TYR A 82 17.80 11.64 5.28
C TYR A 82 17.45 11.44 6.76
N LYS A 83 16.77 10.34 7.11
CA LYS A 83 16.42 10.05 8.50
C LYS A 83 17.64 9.88 9.39
N SER A 84 18.69 9.25 8.87
CA SER A 84 19.93 8.96 9.60
C SER A 84 20.81 10.20 9.76
N LYS A 85 21.06 10.94 8.67
CA LYS A 85 22.05 12.02 8.62
C LYS A 85 21.46 13.43 8.70
N LYS A 86 20.13 13.58 8.58
CA LYS A 86 19.40 14.87 8.62
C LYS A 86 20.06 15.91 7.72
N GLU A 87 20.64 16.96 8.31
CA GLU A 87 21.29 18.09 7.64
C GLU A 87 22.50 17.68 6.77
N HIS A 88 23.10 16.53 7.04
CA HIS A 88 24.22 16.01 6.26
C HIS A 88 23.80 15.08 5.12
N SER A 89 22.52 14.76 5.00
CA SER A 89 22.02 13.86 3.95
C SER A 89 22.12 14.47 2.55
N VAL A 90 22.22 13.61 1.55
CA VAL A 90 22.28 14.03 0.14
C VAL A 90 21.00 14.77 -0.25
N LEU A 91 19.85 14.28 0.25
CA LEU A 91 18.55 14.86 -0.02
C LEU A 91 18.46 16.30 0.50
N TYR A 92 18.86 16.53 1.76
CA TYR A 92 18.81 17.87 2.36
C TYR A 92 19.71 18.88 1.63
N LYS A 93 20.94 18.45 1.28
CA LYS A 93 21.90 19.31 0.56
C LYS A 93 21.42 19.73 -0.82
N HIS A 94 20.65 18.88 -1.50
CA HIS A 94 20.06 19.19 -2.79
C HIS A 94 18.76 19.98 -2.69
N SER A 95 17.97 19.81 -1.62
CA SER A 95 16.71 20.55 -1.42
C SER A 95 16.89 21.92 -0.80
N SER A 96 17.99 22.17 -0.10
CA SER A 96 18.26 23.44 0.60
C SER A 96 18.97 24.49 -0.29
N ARG A 97 19.13 24.22 -1.59
CA ARG A 97 19.62 25.19 -2.58
C ARG A 97 18.46 25.96 -3.19
#